data_AF-A0A2Z4PSF9-F1
#
_entry.id   AF-A0A2Z4PSF9-F1
#
_cell.length_a   1.000
_cell.length_b   1.000
_cell.length_c   1.000
_cell.angle_alpha   90.00
_cell.angle_beta   90.00
_cell.angle_gamma   90.00
#
_symmetry.space_group_name_H-M   'P 1'
#
loop_
_entity.id
_entity.type
_entity.pdbx_description
1 polymer ?
#
loop_
_entity_poly.entity_id
_entity_poly.type
_entity_poly.pdbx_seq_one_letter_code
_entity_poly.pdbx_strand_id
1 'polypeptide(L)'
;MHLLFESKILKKHPRKNKQPIRTEYIKASIRAKIEHPFRIIKCQFGFRKAIYRGLAKNDCKLAMLFALANVFRVDQMIRAARG
;
A
#
# COMPACT_ATOMS: atom_id res chain seq x y z
N MET A 1 11.75 -7.02 5.90
CA MET A 1 13.22 -6.99 6.07
C MET A 1 13.95 -7.99 5.17
N HIS A 2 13.47 -9.22 5.00
CA HIS A 2 14.09 -10.21 4.10
C HIS A 2 14.22 -9.74 2.62
N LEU A 3 13.22 -9.03 2.09
CA LEU A 3 13.23 -8.54 0.69
C LEU A 3 14.23 -7.39 0.41
N LEU A 4 14.65 -6.64 1.43
CA LEU A 4 15.61 -5.53 1.21
C LEU A 4 17.04 -6.04 1.07
N PHE A 5 17.36 -7.16 1.73
CA PHE A 5 18.68 -7.78 1.70
C PHE A 5 18.99 -8.37 0.31
N GLU A 6 18.04 -9.10 -0.28
CA GLU A 6 18.13 -9.67 -1.63
C GLU A 6 18.38 -8.60 -2.70
N SER A 7 17.67 -7.46 -2.62
CA SER A 7 17.82 -6.37 -3.58
C SER A 7 19.22 -5.77 -3.65
N LYS A 8 19.93 -5.72 -2.51
CA LYS A 8 21.30 -5.20 -2.45
C LYS A 8 22.30 -6.17 -3.09
N ILE A 9 22.05 -7.48 -2.99
CA ILE A 9 22.88 -8.53 -3.58
C ILE A 9 22.66 -8.59 -5.09
N LEU A 10 21.40 -8.57 -5.53
CA LEU A 10 21.03 -8.69 -6.94
C LEU A 10 21.57 -7.54 -7.79
N LYS A 11 21.63 -6.31 -7.23
CA LYS A 11 22.15 -5.11 -7.89
C LYS A 11 23.67 -5.11 -8.11
N LYS A 12 24.45 -6.00 -7.46
CA LYS A 12 25.91 -6.11 -7.67
C LYS A 12 26.27 -6.57 -9.08
N HIS A 13 25.45 -7.44 -9.69
CA HIS A 13 25.66 -7.96 -11.05
C HIS A 13 24.36 -7.87 -11.89
N PRO A 14 23.97 -6.67 -12.34
CA PRO A 14 22.67 -6.43 -12.96
C PRO A 14 22.49 -7.15 -14.29
N ARG A 15 23.59 -7.47 -15.00
CA ARG A 15 23.55 -8.19 -16.28
C ARG A 15 23.11 -9.66 -16.12
N LYS A 16 23.51 -10.33 -15.02
CA LYS A 16 23.13 -11.72 -14.72
C LYS A 16 21.75 -11.78 -14.05
N ASN A 17 21.38 -10.74 -13.32
CA ASN A 17 20.22 -10.72 -12.41
C ASN A 17 19.02 -9.92 -12.96
N LYS A 18 18.88 -9.79 -14.28
CA LYS A 18 17.86 -8.90 -14.89
C LYS A 18 16.42 -9.25 -14.48
N GLN A 19 16.08 -10.54 -14.45
CA GLN A 19 14.75 -11.01 -14.06
C GLN A 19 14.42 -10.80 -12.57
N PRO A 20 15.26 -11.22 -11.60
CA PRO A 20 14.95 -11.03 -10.18
C PRO A 20 14.90 -9.54 -9.79
N ILE A 21 15.75 -8.68 -10.38
CA ILE A 21 15.69 -7.22 -10.17
C ILE A 21 14.34 -6.66 -10.63
N ARG A 22 13.84 -7.08 -11.79
CA ARG A 22 12.54 -6.62 -12.32
C ARG A 22 11.39 -7.05 -11.39
N THR A 23 11.42 -8.28 -10.89
CA THR A 23 10.40 -8.79 -9.96
C THR A 23 10.37 -8.01 -8.65
N GLU A 24 11.53 -7.71 -8.07
CA GLU A 24 11.60 -6.89 -6.86
C GLU A 24 11.10 -5.47 -7.10
N TYR A 25 11.46 -4.87 -8.24
CA TYR A 25 10.96 -3.54 -8.61
C TYR A 25 9.43 -3.53 -8.71
N ILE A 26 8.82 -4.53 -9.36
CA ILE A 26 7.36 -4.65 -9.46
C ILE A 26 6.73 -4.80 -8.06
N LYS A 27 7.27 -5.67 -7.21
CA LYS A 27 6.81 -5.84 -5.82
C LYS A 27 6.87 -4.52 -5.04
N ALA A 28 7.97 -3.78 -5.17
CA ALA A 28 8.15 -2.49 -4.50
C ALA A 28 7.18 -1.42 -5.04
N SER A 29 6.96 -1.37 -6.36
CA SER A 29 6.00 -0.45 -6.99
C SER A 29 4.56 -0.71 -6.52
N ILE A 30 4.16 -1.98 -6.46
CA ILE A 30 2.83 -2.36 -5.92
C ILE A 30 2.72 -1.94 -4.46
N ARG A 31 3.76 -2.20 -3.66
CA ARG A 31 3.81 -1.82 -2.24
C ARG A 31 3.60 -0.32 -2.05
N ALA A 32 4.32 0.51 -2.81
CA ALA A 32 4.20 1.96 -2.74
C ALA A 32 2.77 2.44 -3.07
N LYS A 33 2.11 1.82 -4.05
CA LYS A 33 0.72 2.14 -4.42
C LYS A 33 -0.28 1.76 -3.31
N ILE A 34 -0.12 0.61 -2.66
CA ILE A 34 -1.05 0.15 -1.61
C ILE A 34 -0.79 0.83 -0.26
N GLU A 35 0.45 1.20 0.07
CA GLU A 35 0.78 1.82 1.35
C GLU A 35 -0.01 3.11 1.60
N HIS A 36 -0.28 3.88 0.54
CA HIS A 36 -1.03 5.12 0.65
C HIS A 36 -2.48 4.95 1.15
N PRO A 37 -3.37 4.17 0.49
CA PRO A 37 -4.73 3.93 0.99
C PRO A 37 -4.73 3.22 2.35
N PHE A 38 -3.82 2.27 2.59
CA PHE A 38 -3.71 1.63 3.91
C PHE A 38 -3.33 2.63 5.01
N ARG A 39 -2.50 3.63 4.72
CA ARG A 39 -2.18 4.70 5.67
C ARG A 39 -3.39 5.57 5.99
N ILE A 40 -4.19 5.95 4.98
CA ILE A 40 -5.44 6.70 5.20
C ILE A 40 -6.38 5.89 6.12
N ILE A 41 -6.61 4.63 5.78
CA ILE A 41 -7.51 3.73 6.53
C ILE A 41 -7.04 3.52 7.98
N LYS A 42 -5.75 3.27 8.20
CA LYS A 42 -5.21 2.97 9.53
C LYS A 42 -5.00 4.22 10.39
N CYS A 43 -4.58 5.34 9.80
CA CYS A 43 -4.21 6.53 10.56
C CYS A 43 -5.33 7.56 10.64
N GLN A 44 -6.09 7.79 9.58
CA GLN A 44 -7.15 8.80 9.57
C GLN A 44 -8.50 8.22 9.99
N PHE A 45 -8.87 7.07 9.43
CA PHE A 45 -10.12 6.39 9.81
C PHE A 45 -9.99 5.50 11.06
N GLY A 46 -8.78 5.37 11.62
CA GLY A 46 -8.55 4.66 12.88
C GLY A 46 -8.72 3.15 12.83
N PHE A 47 -8.78 2.52 11.65
CA PHE A 47 -8.95 1.07 11.51
C PHE A 47 -7.63 0.32 11.78
N ARG A 48 -7.21 0.29 13.05
CA ARG A 48 -5.93 -0.29 13.48
C ARG A 48 -6.01 -1.75 13.90
N LYS A 49 -7.16 -2.21 14.40
CA LYS A 49 -7.38 -3.59 14.86
C LYS A 49 -8.53 -4.22 14.08
N ALA A 50 -8.26 -5.28 13.35
CA ALA A 50 -9.28 -6.17 12.82
C ALA A 50 -9.62 -7.19 13.92
N ILE A 51 -10.89 -7.32 14.26
CA ILE A 51 -11.36 -8.33 15.22
C ILE A 51 -11.57 -9.62 14.41
N TYR A 52 -11.00 -10.75 14.81
CA TYR A 52 -11.18 -12.00 14.05
C TYR A 52 -12.63 -12.51 14.08
N ARG A 53 -13.38 -12.14 15.11
CA ARG A 53 -14.83 -12.41 15.20
C ARG A 53 -15.59 -11.56 14.18
N GLY A 54 -16.47 -12.20 13.42
CA GLY A 54 -17.31 -11.52 12.43
C GLY A 54 -16.53 -11.04 11.21
N LEU A 55 -15.63 -11.89 10.67
CA LEU A 55 -14.78 -11.56 9.52
C LEU A 55 -15.57 -10.95 8.35
N ALA A 56 -16.69 -11.55 7.98
CA ALA A 56 -17.56 -11.03 6.90
C ALA A 56 -18.03 -9.58 7.15
N LYS A 57 -18.36 -9.21 8.40
CA LYS A 57 -18.76 -7.84 8.74
C LYS A 57 -17.57 -6.87 8.67
N ASN A 58 -16.38 -7.35 9.02
CA ASN A 58 -15.16 -6.57 8.92
C ASN A 58 -14.71 -6.36 7.48
N ASP A 59 -14.94 -7.35 6.60
CA ASP A 59 -14.68 -7.22 5.17
C ASP A 59 -15.60 -6.17 4.54
N CYS A 60 -16.90 -6.18 4.86
CA CYS A 60 -17.82 -5.14 4.42
C CYS A 60 -17.39 -3.73 4.91
N LYS A 61 -16.98 -3.62 6.18
CA LYS A 61 -16.46 -2.37 6.74
C LYS A 61 -15.19 -1.92 6.04
N LEU A 62 -14.27 -2.84 5.76
CA LEU A 62 -13.03 -2.56 5.07
C LEU A 62 -13.29 -2.08 3.63
N ALA A 63 -14.20 -2.72 2.90
CA ALA A 63 -14.60 -2.31 1.56
C ALA A 63 -15.17 -0.88 1.54
N MET A 64 -16.03 -0.56 2.51
CA MET A 64 -16.56 0.80 2.68
C MET A 64 -15.45 1.82 2.97
N LEU A 65 -14.50 1.47 3.85
CA LEU A 65 -13.36 2.34 4.16
C LEU A 65 -12.44 2.58 2.96
N PHE A 66 -12.28 1.59 2.08
CA PHE A 66 -11.55 1.77 0.81
C PHE A 66 -12.27 2.73 -0.14
N ALA A 67 -13.60 2.63 -0.26
CA ALA A 67 -14.38 3.58 -1.04
C ALA A 67 -14.25 5.01 -0.48
N LEU A 68 -14.36 5.17 0.84
CA LEU A 68 -14.19 6.47 1.51
C LEU A 68 -12.77 7.02 1.38
N ALA A 69 -11.74 6.17 1.41
CA ALA A 69 -10.36 6.59 1.21
C ALA A 69 -10.13 7.20 -0.19
N ASN A 70 -10.83 6.69 -1.21
CA ASN A 70 -10.77 7.26 -2.56
C ASN A 70 -11.42 8.66 -2.60
N VAL A 71 -12.59 8.83 -1.99
CA VAL A 71 -13.28 10.13 -1.91
C VAL A 71 -12.45 11.14 -1.12
N PHE A 72 -11.90 10.72 0.02
CA PHE A 72 -11.04 11.57 0.85
C PHE A 72 -9.79 12.02 0.09
N ARG A 73 -9.18 11.14 -0.72
CA ARG A 73 -8.04 11.50 -1.56
C ARG A 73 -8.39 12.60 -2.57
N VAL A 74 -9.57 12.52 -3.19
CA VAL A 74 -10.04 13.56 -4.13
C VAL A 74 -10.28 14.88 -3.39
N ASP A 75 -10.90 14.86 -2.20
CA ASP A 75 -11.08 16.05 -1.38
C ASP A 75 -9.74 16.72 -1.03
N GLN A 76 -8.71 15.95 -0.67
CA GLN A 76 -7.36 16.48 -0.43
C GLN A 76 -6.78 17.15 -1.68
N MET A 77 -6.94 16.55 -2.86
CA MET A 77 -6.47 17.13 -4.13
C MET A 77 -7.17 18.45 -4.44
N ILE A 78 -8.49 18.51 -4.23
CA ILE A 78 -9.26 19.73 -4.46
C ILE A 78 -8.86 20.83 -3.47
N ARG A 79 -8.68 20.51 -2.18
CA ARG A 79 -8.21 21.47 -1.18
C ARG A 79 -6.83 22.01 -1.52
N ALA A 80 -5.92 21.14 -1.96
CA ALA A 80 -4.57 21.53 -2.38
C ALA A 80 -4.56 22.40 -3.65
N ALA A 81 -5.58 22.29 -4.50
CA ALA A 81 -5.72 23.13 -5.69
C ALA A 81 -6.40 24.49 -5.42
N ARG A 82 -7.07 24.64 -4.27
CA ARG A 82 -7.73 25.89 -3.85
C ARG A 82 -6.86 26.76 -2.95
N GLY A 83 -5.76 26.23 -2.40
CA GLY A 83 -4.76 26.97 -1.63
C GLY A 83 -3.54 27.26 -2.48
#